data_AF-A0A1M7L9Z5-F1
#
_entry.id   AF-A0A1M7L9Z5-F1
#
_cell.length_a   1.000
_cell.length_b   1.000
_cell.length_c   1.000
_cell.angle_alpha   90.00
_cell.angle_beta   90.00
_cell.angle_gamma   90.00
#
_symmetry.space_group_name_H-M   'P 1'
#
loop_
_entity.id
_entity.type
_entity.pdbx_description
1 polymer ?
#
loop_
_entity_poly.entity_id
_entity_poly.type
_entity_poly.pdbx_seq_one_letter_code
_entity_poly.pdbx_strand_id
1 'polypeptide(L)'
;MKKLTSVLLVCTMLLCAAASCGSKKEEKKAETTASAEATTDAETKSADDEEKSDEKKKDEKKDGKSDNETTADDKNDGASSEDKDERSGEPASDKEMEEINDLVKDFAYTTVENDAEGMLKTMFPEDIVKALMDSGDGEDDFTMLEEGQEAKILEYSATDSEKLEDELLDTVKTYYDYYAEEEGVKDADYKIEKGYSFTVDIKSEIDGERDDMHQEACAIYVKGEGWKLLPVSADQLREEFDGE
;
A
#
# COMPACT_ATOMS: atom_id res chain seq x y z
N MET A 1 4.46 11.87 8.32
CA MET A 1 3.63 11.27 7.26
C MET A 1 2.64 10.37 7.95
N LYS A 2 1.41 10.27 7.45
CA LYS A 2 0.40 9.36 7.96
C LYS A 2 0.92 7.93 7.81
N LYS A 3 1.07 7.19 8.92
CA LYS A 3 1.81 5.92 8.93
C LYS A 3 1.00 4.80 8.32
N LEU A 4 -0.31 4.80 8.52
CA LEU A 4 -1.22 3.89 7.81
C LEU A 4 -1.14 4.07 6.28
N THR A 5 -0.95 5.30 5.81
CA THR A 5 -0.71 5.58 4.37
C THR A 5 0.62 5.03 3.86
N SER A 6 1.58 4.73 4.73
CA SER A 6 2.88 4.18 4.32
C SER A 6 2.82 2.71 3.90
N VAL A 7 2.02 1.84 4.53
CA VAL A 7 1.83 0.45 4.03
C VAL A 7 1.18 0.42 2.67
N LEU A 8 0.19 1.28 2.46
CA LEU A 8 -0.47 1.42 1.16
C LEU A 8 0.56 1.84 0.11
N LEU A 9 1.46 2.77 0.47
CA LEU A 9 2.56 3.17 -0.39
C LEU A 9 3.56 2.02 -0.64
N VAL A 10 3.95 1.23 0.36
CA VAL A 10 4.81 0.05 0.17
C VAL A 10 4.14 -0.95 -0.78
N CYS A 11 2.85 -1.23 -0.58
CA CYS A 11 2.08 -2.10 -1.46
C CYS A 11 2.09 -1.55 -2.89
N THR A 12 1.84 -0.26 -3.11
CA THR A 12 1.89 0.34 -4.47
C THR A 12 3.30 0.43 -5.06
N MET A 13 4.36 0.56 -4.25
CA MET A 13 5.74 0.62 -4.74
C MET A 13 6.25 -0.76 -5.20
N LEU A 14 5.82 -1.84 -4.53
CA LEU A 14 6.08 -3.21 -4.98
C LEU A 14 5.44 -3.48 -6.35
N LEU A 15 4.27 -2.89 -6.61
CA LEU A 15 3.57 -2.98 -7.90
C LEU A 15 4.31 -2.25 -9.03
N CYS A 16 4.89 -1.08 -8.74
CA CYS A 16 5.64 -0.29 -9.72
C CYS A 16 6.95 -0.94 -10.20
N ALA A 17 7.53 -1.86 -9.43
CA ALA A 17 8.78 -2.55 -9.80
C ALA A 17 8.56 -3.59 -10.92
N ALA A 18 7.37 -4.21 -10.98
CA ALA A 18 7.02 -5.25 -11.95
C ALA A 18 6.93 -4.73 -13.39
N ALA A 19 6.35 -3.54 -13.59
CA ALA A 19 6.11 -2.98 -14.93
C ALA A 19 7.38 -2.44 -15.62
N SER A 20 8.46 -2.19 -14.87
CA SER A 20 9.64 -1.46 -15.37
C SER A 20 10.84 -2.35 -15.75
N CYS A 21 10.81 -3.65 -15.45
CA CYS A 21 11.87 -4.60 -15.85
C CYS A 21 11.54 -5.45 -17.10
N GLY A 22 10.77 -4.92 -18.03
CA GLY A 22 10.56 -5.49 -19.37
C GLY A 22 11.74 -5.28 -20.34
N SER A 23 12.99 -5.57 -19.94
CA SER A 23 14.16 -5.49 -20.83
C SER A 23 14.63 -6.88 -21.27
N LYS A 24 14.10 -7.34 -22.41
CA LYS A 24 14.68 -8.32 -23.37
C LYS A 24 15.54 -9.45 -22.78
N LYS A 25 14.90 -10.61 -22.64
CA LYS A 25 15.54 -11.92 -22.59
C LYS A 25 16.17 -12.25 -23.96
N GLU A 26 17.43 -11.91 -24.17
CA GLU A 26 18.24 -12.52 -25.25
C GLU A 26 18.73 -13.90 -24.79
N GLU A 27 18.22 -14.95 -25.43
CA GLU A 27 18.79 -16.28 -25.35
C GLU A 27 20.23 -16.27 -25.91
N LYS A 28 21.20 -16.66 -25.10
CA LYS A 28 22.48 -17.21 -25.59
C LYS A 28 22.85 -18.48 -24.87
N LYS A 29 22.98 -19.53 -25.69
CA LYS A 29 23.34 -20.90 -25.34
C LYS A 29 24.84 -21.14 -25.59
N ALA A 30 25.43 -21.96 -24.72
CA ALA A 30 26.78 -22.57 -24.75
C ALA A 30 27.96 -21.62 -24.43
N GLU A 31 29.03 -22.00 -23.72
CA GLU A 31 29.64 -23.31 -23.51
C GLU A 31 30.59 -23.27 -22.29
N THR A 32 30.93 -24.43 -21.78
CA THR A 32 31.77 -24.75 -20.61
C THR A 32 33.25 -24.38 -20.79
N THR A 33 33.92 -23.83 -19.77
CA THR A 33 35.31 -24.21 -19.41
C THR A 33 35.72 -23.70 -18.02
N ALA A 34 36.43 -24.54 -17.30
CA ALA A 34 36.98 -24.32 -15.95
C ALA A 34 38.26 -23.46 -15.97
N SER A 35 38.60 -22.84 -14.82
CA SER A 35 39.89 -23.01 -14.12
C SER A 35 40.27 -21.82 -13.20
N ALA A 36 40.51 -22.17 -11.93
CA ALA A 36 41.58 -21.74 -10.99
C ALA A 36 41.74 -20.28 -10.49
N GLU A 37 41.86 -20.20 -9.14
CA GLU A 37 42.82 -19.44 -8.29
C GLU A 37 42.97 -17.91 -8.47
N ALA A 38 43.30 -17.07 -7.48
CA ALA A 38 43.46 -17.08 -6.02
C ALA A 38 43.88 -15.64 -5.63
N THR A 39 43.57 -15.16 -4.40
CA THR A 39 44.30 -14.13 -3.59
C THR A 39 44.47 -12.69 -4.20
N THR A 40 44.53 -11.55 -3.49
CA THR A 40 44.99 -11.16 -2.14
C THR A 40 44.60 -9.70 -1.86
N ASP A 41 44.62 -9.34 -0.58
CA ASP A 41 44.60 -8.03 0.10
C ASP A 41 45.06 -6.74 -0.63
N ALA A 42 44.48 -5.60 -0.22
CA ALA A 42 45.25 -4.48 0.35
C ALA A 42 44.37 -3.41 1.03
N GLU A 43 44.52 -3.33 2.36
CA GLU A 43 44.34 -2.18 3.24
C GLU A 43 45.26 -1.00 2.85
N THR A 44 44.81 0.27 2.88
CA THR A 44 45.39 1.36 3.74
C THR A 44 44.79 2.78 3.52
N LYS A 45 44.35 3.38 4.63
CA LYS A 45 44.66 4.71 5.22
C LYS A 45 44.45 6.06 4.47
N SER A 46 43.55 6.83 5.10
CA SER A 46 43.79 8.11 5.82
C SER A 46 43.98 9.46 5.12
N ALA A 47 43.41 10.43 5.84
CA ALA A 47 43.72 11.85 6.02
C ALA A 47 42.81 12.83 5.25
N ASP A 48 41.93 13.57 5.93
CA ASP A 48 42.15 14.78 6.76
C ASP A 48 42.36 16.01 5.86
N ASP A 49 41.38 16.94 5.86
CA ASP A 49 41.69 18.37 5.84
C ASP A 49 40.45 19.18 6.31
N GLU A 50 40.62 19.82 7.47
CA GLU A 50 39.86 20.97 7.93
C GLU A 50 40.12 22.17 7.00
N GLU A 51 39.13 23.05 6.75
CA GLU A 51 39.34 24.46 7.09
C GLU A 51 38.04 25.28 7.12
N LYS A 52 38.02 26.16 8.12
CA LYS A 52 37.02 27.19 8.45
C LYS A 52 37.05 28.37 7.47
N SER A 53 35.99 29.17 7.48
CA SER A 53 35.99 30.59 7.91
C SER A 53 34.68 31.26 7.45
N ASP A 54 33.87 31.75 8.39
CA ASP A 54 33.74 33.16 8.81
C ASP A 54 32.65 33.91 8.02
N GLU A 55 31.52 34.23 8.67
CA GLU A 55 31.26 35.50 9.40
C GLU A 55 30.73 36.61 8.46
N LYS A 56 29.44 36.96 8.56
CA LYS A 56 28.98 38.21 9.22
C LYS A 56 27.52 38.58 8.94
N LYS A 57 26.96 39.12 10.03
CA LYS A 57 25.66 39.75 10.30
C LYS A 57 25.26 40.93 9.38
N LYS A 58 23.95 41.18 9.26
CA LYS A 58 23.20 42.33 9.85
C LYS A 58 21.73 42.29 9.40
N ASP A 59 20.76 42.30 10.32
CA ASP A 59 19.96 43.47 10.78
C ASP A 59 19.21 44.14 9.60
N GLU A 60 17.89 44.41 9.61
CA GLU A 60 17.08 45.00 10.67
C GLU A 60 15.57 45.01 10.29
N LYS A 61 14.75 45.26 11.32
CA LYS A 61 13.28 45.34 11.44
C LYS A 61 12.56 46.31 10.48
N LYS A 62 11.24 46.09 10.22
CA LYS A 62 10.14 46.95 10.75
C LYS A 62 8.71 46.59 10.27
N ASP A 63 7.83 46.41 11.26
CA ASP A 63 6.50 47.02 11.51
C ASP A 63 5.48 47.34 10.40
N GLY A 64 4.22 46.95 10.68
CA GLY A 64 2.97 47.62 10.24
C GLY A 64 1.85 46.62 9.90
N LYS A 65 0.96 46.18 10.81
CA LYS A 65 -0.25 46.82 11.38
C LYS A 65 -1.38 47.14 10.37
N SER A 66 -2.52 46.42 10.53
CA SER A 66 -3.96 46.80 10.35
C SER A 66 -4.38 47.46 9.01
N ASP A 67 -5.57 47.27 8.42
CA ASP A 67 -6.92 47.00 8.93
C ASP A 67 -7.79 46.31 7.87
N ASN A 68 -8.81 45.62 8.39
CA ASN A 68 -10.15 45.32 7.88
C ASN A 68 -10.70 46.21 6.73
N GLU A 69 -11.27 45.59 5.68
CA GLU A 69 -12.60 45.97 5.18
C GLU A 69 -13.19 44.92 4.21
N THR A 70 -14.39 44.46 4.59
CA THR A 70 -15.43 43.79 3.80
C THR A 70 -15.82 44.56 2.55
N THR A 71 -15.91 43.88 1.41
CA THR A 71 -16.90 44.18 0.36
C THR A 71 -17.47 42.88 -0.19
N ALA A 72 -18.78 42.76 -0.03
CA ALA A 72 -19.63 41.79 -0.70
C ALA A 72 -19.73 42.13 -2.19
N ASP A 73 -19.74 41.10 -3.03
CA ASP A 73 -20.49 40.94 -4.28
C ASP A 73 -19.81 39.78 -5.02
N ASP A 74 -20.48 38.64 -5.16
CA ASP A 74 -21.06 38.29 -6.46
C ASP A 74 -21.84 36.97 -6.36
N LYS A 75 -22.90 36.91 -7.16
CA LYS A 75 -23.77 35.75 -7.32
C LYS A 75 -22.98 34.63 -7.96
N ASN A 76 -22.98 33.46 -7.35
CA ASN A 76 -22.72 32.22 -8.06
C ASN A 76 -23.90 31.28 -7.84
N ASP A 77 -24.86 31.34 -8.78
CA ASP A 77 -25.76 30.24 -9.10
C ASP A 77 -24.92 29.10 -9.67
N GLY A 78 -24.17 28.43 -8.79
CA GLY A 78 -23.46 27.21 -9.08
C GLY A 78 -24.39 26.05 -8.81
N ALA A 79 -25.15 25.66 -9.83
CA ALA A 79 -25.66 24.30 -9.93
C ALA A 79 -24.47 23.34 -9.76
N SER A 80 -24.30 22.81 -8.55
CA SER A 80 -23.37 21.73 -8.32
C SER A 80 -23.96 20.53 -9.04
N SER A 81 -23.23 20.10 -10.06
CA SER A 81 -23.41 18.83 -10.73
C SER A 81 -23.71 17.77 -9.69
N GLU A 82 -24.88 17.15 -9.79
CA GLU A 82 -24.99 15.74 -9.46
C GLU A 82 -24.13 15.05 -10.52
N ASP A 83 -22.82 15.00 -10.29
CA ASP A 83 -21.96 13.98 -10.87
C ASP A 83 -22.49 12.68 -10.30
N LYS A 84 -23.49 12.14 -11.00
CA LYS A 84 -23.89 10.75 -10.85
C LYS A 84 -22.69 9.97 -11.35
N ASP A 85 -21.79 9.68 -10.42
CA ASP A 85 -20.92 8.53 -10.50
C ASP A 85 -21.79 7.37 -10.96
N GLU A 86 -21.65 6.98 -12.24
CA GLU A 86 -22.27 5.79 -12.80
C GLU A 86 -21.54 4.56 -12.23
N ARG A 87 -21.54 4.43 -10.90
CA ARG A 87 -21.25 3.18 -10.20
C ARG A 87 -22.35 2.21 -10.60
N SER A 88 -21.99 1.26 -11.45
CA SER A 88 -22.91 0.41 -12.21
C SER A 88 -23.04 -0.99 -11.60
N GLY A 89 -22.19 -1.34 -10.64
CA GLY A 89 -22.18 -2.60 -9.92
C GLY A 89 -23.24 -2.68 -8.84
N GLU A 90 -23.64 -3.91 -8.52
CA GLU A 90 -24.55 -4.19 -7.43
C GLU A 90 -23.84 -3.92 -6.08
N PRO A 91 -24.49 -3.23 -5.12
CA PRO A 91 -23.91 -3.07 -3.79
C PRO A 91 -23.82 -4.41 -3.06
N ALA A 92 -22.87 -4.52 -2.12
CA ALA A 92 -22.80 -5.68 -1.24
C ALA A 92 -24.08 -5.79 -0.39
N SER A 93 -24.51 -7.01 -0.09
CA SER A 93 -25.60 -7.24 0.86
C SER A 93 -25.19 -6.83 2.28
N ASP A 94 -26.15 -6.58 3.17
CA ASP A 94 -25.87 -6.23 4.58
C ASP A 94 -24.91 -7.22 5.27
N LYS A 95 -25.06 -8.53 4.97
CA LYS A 95 -24.19 -9.58 5.51
C LYS A 95 -22.77 -9.50 4.95
N GLU A 96 -22.64 -9.23 3.66
CA GLU A 96 -21.32 -9.06 3.04
C GLU A 96 -20.65 -7.78 3.55
N MET A 97 -21.41 -6.70 3.74
CA MET A 97 -20.89 -5.48 4.36
C MET A 97 -20.44 -5.68 5.80
N GLU A 98 -21.14 -6.50 6.59
CA GLU A 98 -20.71 -6.89 7.93
C GLU A 98 -19.35 -7.62 7.88
N GLU A 99 -19.22 -8.61 6.98
CA GLU A 99 -17.98 -9.36 6.80
C GLU A 99 -16.82 -8.50 6.26
N ILE A 100 -17.09 -7.55 5.36
CA ILE A 100 -16.08 -6.59 4.86
C ILE A 100 -15.68 -5.62 5.97
N ASN A 101 -16.61 -5.17 6.81
CA ASN A 101 -16.26 -4.35 7.99
C ASN A 101 -15.40 -5.13 9.00
N ASP A 102 -15.69 -6.42 9.21
CA ASP A 102 -14.85 -7.28 10.05
C ASP A 102 -13.45 -7.46 9.45
N LEU A 103 -13.32 -7.60 8.11
CA LEU A 103 -12.02 -7.60 7.44
C LEU A 103 -11.25 -6.28 7.66
N VAL A 104 -11.90 -5.11 7.50
CA VAL A 104 -11.28 -3.81 7.75
C VAL A 104 -10.84 -3.66 9.20
N LYS A 105 -11.67 -4.15 10.13
CA LYS A 105 -11.32 -4.20 11.55
C LYS A 105 -10.06 -5.02 11.76
N ASP A 106 -10.04 -6.26 11.27
CA ASP A 106 -8.91 -7.16 11.47
C ASP A 106 -7.63 -6.54 10.91
N PHE A 107 -7.67 -6.00 9.68
CA PHE A 107 -6.55 -5.27 9.09
C PHE A 107 -6.09 -4.09 9.96
N ALA A 108 -7.03 -3.27 10.46
CA ALA A 108 -6.71 -2.12 11.30
C ALA A 108 -6.00 -2.54 12.60
N TYR A 109 -6.52 -3.56 13.28
CA TYR A 109 -5.97 -4.04 14.55
C TYR A 109 -4.61 -4.73 14.36
N THR A 110 -4.47 -5.61 13.38
CA THR A 110 -3.17 -6.27 13.11
C THR A 110 -2.09 -5.24 12.77
N THR A 111 -2.46 -4.16 12.07
CA THR A 111 -1.55 -3.06 11.74
C THR A 111 -1.03 -2.34 12.99
N VAL A 112 -1.91 -1.98 13.93
CA VAL A 112 -1.49 -1.24 15.14
C VAL A 112 -0.91 -2.14 16.23
N GLU A 113 -1.13 -3.45 16.13
CA GLU A 113 -0.54 -4.44 17.04
C GLU A 113 0.84 -4.92 16.58
N ASN A 114 1.33 -4.45 15.41
CA ASN A 114 2.52 -4.97 14.74
C ASN A 114 2.45 -6.49 14.52
N ASP A 115 1.25 -7.02 14.26
CA ASP A 115 1.05 -8.42 13.89
C ASP A 115 1.21 -8.57 12.37
N ALA A 116 2.45 -8.66 11.91
CA ALA A 116 2.78 -8.77 10.49
C ALA A 116 2.12 -9.99 9.83
N GLU A 117 2.16 -11.17 10.48
CA GLU A 117 1.51 -12.39 9.97
C GLU A 117 0.00 -12.21 9.90
N GLY A 118 -0.62 -11.64 10.95
CA GLY A 118 -2.05 -11.31 10.96
C GLY A 118 -2.43 -10.37 9.83
N MET A 119 -1.67 -9.29 9.63
CA MET A 119 -1.91 -8.33 8.56
C MET A 119 -1.77 -8.99 7.19
N LEU A 120 -0.71 -9.77 6.96
CA LEU A 120 -0.52 -10.52 5.71
C LEU A 120 -1.68 -11.50 5.45
N LYS A 121 -2.21 -12.18 6.48
CA LYS A 121 -3.39 -13.06 6.34
C LYS A 121 -4.66 -12.32 5.93
N THR A 122 -4.79 -11.05 6.31
CA THR A 122 -5.89 -10.22 5.83
C THR A 122 -5.72 -9.85 4.37
N MET A 123 -4.51 -9.85 3.81
CA MET A 123 -4.24 -9.35 2.46
C MET A 123 -4.03 -10.45 1.42
N PHE A 124 -3.40 -11.56 1.81
CA PHE A 124 -2.92 -12.59 0.88
C PHE A 124 -3.47 -13.99 1.20
N PRO A 125 -3.57 -14.87 0.19
CA PRO A 125 -3.75 -16.31 0.37
C PRO A 125 -2.67 -16.95 1.26
N GLU A 126 -3.03 -17.99 2.02
CA GLU A 126 -2.15 -18.62 3.03
C GLU A 126 -0.79 -19.08 2.48
N ASP A 127 -0.76 -19.63 1.27
CA ASP A 127 0.49 -20.10 0.65
C ASP A 127 1.47 -18.94 0.38
N ILE A 128 0.94 -17.77 -0.01
CA ILE A 128 1.75 -16.55 -0.23
C ILE A 128 2.21 -15.98 1.11
N VAL A 129 1.31 -15.89 2.10
CA VAL A 129 1.64 -15.44 3.46
C VAL A 129 2.79 -16.25 4.02
N LYS A 130 2.71 -17.58 3.89
CA LYS A 130 3.75 -18.47 4.38
C LYS A 130 5.09 -18.20 3.71
N ALA A 131 5.11 -17.99 2.40
CA ALA A 131 6.33 -17.73 1.67
C ALA A 131 6.97 -16.39 2.07
N LEU A 132 6.18 -15.33 2.19
CA LEU A 132 6.62 -14.02 2.70
C LEU A 132 7.19 -14.10 4.12
N MET A 133 6.56 -14.90 4.99
CA MET A 133 7.06 -15.11 6.35
C MET A 133 8.34 -15.97 6.37
N ASP A 134 8.44 -16.98 5.50
CA ASP A 134 9.61 -17.85 5.39
C ASP A 134 10.83 -17.12 4.76
N SER A 135 10.61 -16.10 3.92
CA SER A 135 11.68 -15.27 3.33
C SER A 135 12.27 -14.26 4.33
N GLY A 136 11.49 -13.87 5.33
CA GLY A 136 11.80 -12.82 6.30
C GLY A 136 11.29 -11.43 5.89
N ASP A 137 10.88 -11.26 4.63
CA ASP A 137 10.35 -9.99 4.12
C ASP A 137 9.02 -9.64 4.81
N GLY A 138 8.26 -10.65 5.22
CA GLY A 138 7.01 -10.48 5.95
C GLY A 138 7.15 -9.74 7.28
N GLU A 139 8.19 -9.98 8.08
CA GLU A 139 8.35 -9.28 9.36
C GLU A 139 8.92 -7.86 9.16
N ASP A 140 9.88 -7.70 8.25
CA ASP A 140 10.59 -6.44 8.05
C ASP A 140 9.74 -5.38 7.31
N ASP A 141 8.99 -5.79 6.28
CA ASP A 141 8.24 -4.86 5.43
C ASP A 141 6.83 -4.52 5.97
N PHE A 142 6.31 -5.33 6.88
CA PHE A 142 4.93 -5.23 7.38
C PHE A 142 4.83 -4.91 8.88
N THR A 143 5.94 -4.47 9.50
CA THR A 143 5.93 -3.87 10.84
C THR A 143 5.78 -2.34 10.73
N MET A 144 4.72 -1.78 11.33
CA MET A 144 4.28 -0.40 11.07
C MET A 144 4.63 0.60 12.15
N LEU A 145 4.76 0.12 13.38
CA LEU A 145 5.17 0.92 14.52
C LEU A 145 6.62 0.64 14.83
N GLU A 146 7.38 1.70 15.02
CA GLU A 146 8.73 1.62 15.54
C GLU A 146 8.69 1.09 16.99
N GLU A 147 9.80 0.48 17.42
CA GLU A 147 9.90 -0.05 18.78
C GLU A 147 9.59 1.04 19.82
N GLY A 148 8.59 0.77 20.67
CA GLY A 148 8.19 1.67 21.77
C GLY A 148 7.10 2.68 21.42
N GLN A 149 6.57 2.68 20.20
CA GLN A 149 5.38 3.46 19.86
C GLN A 149 4.10 2.80 20.36
N GLU A 150 3.15 3.62 20.79
CA GLU A 150 1.81 3.17 21.19
C GLU A 150 0.80 3.61 20.15
N ALA A 151 -0.01 2.66 19.65
CA ALA A 151 -1.09 2.96 18.74
C ALA A 151 -2.42 2.37 19.23
N LYS A 152 -3.52 3.01 18.85
CA LYS A 152 -4.87 2.50 19.09
C LYS A 152 -5.80 2.86 17.93
N ILE A 153 -6.71 1.95 17.61
CA ILE A 153 -7.82 2.23 16.70
C ILE A 153 -8.90 3.01 17.45
N LEU A 154 -9.35 4.11 16.86
CA LEU A 154 -10.46 4.92 17.35
C LEU A 154 -11.76 4.54 16.67
N GLU A 155 -11.74 4.47 15.33
CA GLU A 155 -12.89 4.16 14.49
C GLU A 155 -12.40 3.41 13.24
N TYR A 156 -13.25 2.55 12.70
CA TYR A 156 -13.02 1.88 11.42
C TYR A 156 -14.38 1.68 10.72
N SER A 157 -14.39 1.72 9.39
CA SER A 157 -15.57 1.39 8.59
C SER A 157 -15.22 1.10 7.13
N ALA A 158 -16.07 0.27 6.51
CA ALA A 158 -16.19 0.10 5.07
C ALA A 158 -17.51 0.73 4.58
N THR A 159 -17.45 1.57 3.54
CA THR A 159 -18.63 2.19 2.92
C THR A 159 -18.60 2.08 1.40
N ASP A 160 -19.71 2.46 0.76
CA ASP A 160 -19.80 2.65 -0.69
C ASP A 160 -19.38 1.45 -1.54
N SER A 161 -19.73 0.25 -1.08
CA SER A 161 -19.34 -0.99 -1.73
C SER A 161 -20.00 -1.16 -3.11
N GLU A 162 -19.24 -1.64 -4.06
CA GLU A 162 -19.70 -1.98 -5.40
C GLU A 162 -19.06 -3.29 -5.85
N LYS A 163 -19.87 -4.22 -6.38
CA LYS A 163 -19.37 -5.52 -6.82
C LYS A 163 -18.39 -5.34 -7.98
N LEU A 164 -17.25 -6.02 -7.90
CA LEU A 164 -16.27 -6.07 -8.98
C LEU A 164 -16.81 -6.87 -10.18
N GLU A 165 -16.45 -6.43 -11.37
CA GLU A 165 -16.73 -7.15 -12.62
C GLU A 165 -15.87 -8.42 -12.73
N ASP A 166 -16.35 -9.42 -13.46
CA ASP A 166 -15.65 -10.72 -13.59
C ASP A 166 -14.23 -10.56 -14.17
N GLU A 167 -14.04 -9.65 -15.14
CA GLU A 167 -12.72 -9.34 -15.71
C GLU A 167 -11.74 -8.85 -14.65
N LEU A 168 -12.21 -8.02 -13.71
CA LEU A 168 -11.38 -7.50 -12.63
C LEU A 168 -11.05 -8.58 -11.58
N LEU A 169 -11.90 -9.59 -11.41
CA LEU A 169 -11.58 -10.75 -10.57
C LEU A 169 -10.44 -11.59 -11.18
N ASP A 170 -10.39 -11.68 -12.52
CA ASP A 170 -9.26 -12.31 -13.21
C ASP A 170 -7.98 -11.48 -13.03
N THR A 171 -8.07 -10.14 -13.07
CA THR A 171 -6.95 -9.24 -12.74
C THR A 171 -6.44 -9.43 -11.31
N VAL A 172 -7.33 -9.60 -10.33
CA VAL A 172 -6.97 -9.91 -8.93
C VAL A 172 -6.24 -11.26 -8.83
N LYS A 173 -6.61 -12.24 -9.67
CA LYS A 173 -5.85 -13.49 -9.76
C LYS A 173 -4.42 -13.22 -10.22
N THR A 174 -4.24 -12.40 -11.25
CA THR A 174 -2.90 -11.98 -11.74
C THR A 174 -2.10 -11.27 -10.66
N TYR A 175 -2.74 -10.42 -9.85
CA TYR A 175 -2.10 -9.78 -8.69
C TYR A 175 -1.53 -10.82 -7.73
N TYR A 176 -2.31 -11.82 -7.30
CA TYR A 176 -1.79 -12.86 -6.42
C TYR A 176 -0.77 -13.76 -7.11
N ASP A 177 -0.94 -14.05 -8.40
CA ASP A 177 -0.01 -14.90 -9.16
C ASP A 177 1.38 -14.24 -9.21
N TYR A 178 1.43 -12.92 -9.33
CA TYR A 178 2.67 -12.15 -9.28
C TYR A 178 3.40 -12.31 -7.94
N TYR A 179 2.72 -12.12 -6.80
CA TYR A 179 3.35 -12.31 -5.49
C TYR A 179 3.73 -13.78 -5.24
N ALA A 180 2.91 -14.73 -5.68
CA ALA A 180 3.25 -16.14 -5.62
C ALA A 180 4.53 -16.45 -6.42
N GLU A 181 4.70 -15.88 -7.61
CA GLU A 181 5.91 -16.08 -8.44
C GLU A 181 7.16 -15.47 -7.81
N GLU A 182 7.08 -14.21 -7.33
CA GLU A 182 8.20 -13.51 -6.69
C GLU A 182 8.69 -14.27 -5.44
N GLU A 183 7.76 -14.80 -4.64
CA GLU A 183 8.07 -15.58 -3.44
C GLU A 183 8.37 -17.07 -3.73
N GLY A 184 8.38 -17.47 -5.01
CA GLY A 184 8.72 -18.83 -5.44
C GLY A 184 7.69 -19.90 -5.06
N VAL A 185 6.45 -19.50 -4.77
CA VAL A 185 5.30 -20.39 -4.54
C VAL A 185 4.90 -21.03 -5.86
N LYS A 186 5.16 -22.33 -5.98
CA LYS A 186 4.77 -23.12 -7.15
C LYS A 186 3.38 -23.68 -6.94
N ASP A 187 2.56 -23.59 -7.99
CA ASP A 187 1.22 -24.18 -8.03
C ASP A 187 0.25 -23.59 -6.99
N ALA A 188 0.35 -22.29 -6.69
CA ALA A 188 -0.65 -21.60 -5.86
C ALA A 188 -2.04 -21.75 -6.50
N ASP A 189 -2.98 -22.34 -5.76
CA ASP A 189 -4.34 -22.64 -6.23
C ASP A 189 -5.37 -21.98 -5.31
N TYR A 190 -5.55 -20.67 -5.46
CA TYR A 190 -6.65 -19.94 -4.86
C TYR A 190 -7.78 -19.76 -5.86
N LYS A 191 -9.01 -19.88 -5.34
CA LYS A 191 -10.23 -19.67 -6.11
C LYS A 191 -10.95 -18.43 -5.62
N ILE A 192 -10.89 -17.37 -6.41
CA ILE A 192 -11.66 -16.14 -6.20
C ILE A 192 -13.11 -16.41 -6.62
N GLU A 193 -14.09 -16.13 -5.74
CA GLU A 193 -15.52 -16.31 -6.08
C GLU A 193 -16.24 -15.00 -6.35
N LYS A 194 -15.83 -13.92 -5.68
CA LYS A 194 -16.43 -12.59 -5.79
C LYS A 194 -15.52 -11.55 -5.14
N GLY A 195 -15.77 -10.28 -5.44
CA GLY A 195 -15.12 -9.17 -4.78
C GLY A 195 -15.95 -7.90 -4.85
N TYR A 196 -15.59 -6.92 -4.04
CA TYR A 196 -16.20 -5.60 -3.98
C TYR A 196 -15.12 -4.53 -3.93
N SER A 197 -15.25 -3.44 -4.68
CA SER A 197 -14.57 -2.19 -4.35
C SER A 197 -15.35 -1.52 -3.21
N PHE A 198 -14.66 -0.79 -2.35
CA PHE A 198 -15.28 -0.07 -1.23
C PHE A 198 -14.34 1.03 -0.74
N THR A 199 -14.88 1.97 0.05
CA THR A 199 -14.10 2.98 0.75
C THR A 199 -13.76 2.49 2.15
N VAL A 200 -12.47 2.43 2.48
CA VAL A 200 -11.98 2.17 3.82
C VAL A 200 -11.71 3.49 4.55
N ASP A 201 -12.27 3.58 5.75
CA ASP A 201 -12.04 4.66 6.71
C ASP A 201 -11.46 4.05 7.99
N ILE A 202 -10.24 4.43 8.35
CA ILE A 202 -9.61 4.05 9.63
C ILE A 202 -9.11 5.31 10.32
N LYS A 203 -9.56 5.53 11.55
CA LYS A 203 -9.04 6.58 12.43
C LYS A 203 -8.28 5.93 13.57
N SER A 204 -7.05 6.38 13.76
CA SER A 204 -6.16 5.86 14.78
C SER A 204 -5.47 7.00 15.53
N GLU A 205 -4.83 6.66 16.64
CA GLU A 205 -3.95 7.56 17.37
C GLU A 205 -2.63 6.83 17.60
N ILE A 206 -1.51 7.48 17.23
CA ILE A 206 -0.15 6.96 17.38
C ILE A 206 0.62 7.98 18.22
N ASP A 207 1.15 7.57 19.37
CA ASP A 207 1.85 8.43 20.34
C ASP A 207 1.07 9.70 20.74
N GLY A 208 -0.26 9.60 20.78
CA GLY A 208 -1.17 10.70 21.10
C GLY A 208 -1.54 11.62 19.92
N GLU A 209 -0.97 11.39 18.73
CA GLU A 209 -1.30 12.11 17.51
C GLU A 209 -2.31 11.34 16.66
N ARG A 210 -3.30 12.05 16.11
CA ARG A 210 -4.30 11.41 15.23
C ARG A 210 -3.70 11.06 13.87
N ASP A 211 -4.00 9.86 13.42
CA ASP A 211 -3.71 9.38 12.06
C ASP A 211 -4.98 8.81 11.42
N ASP A 212 -5.46 9.50 10.39
CA ASP A 212 -6.72 9.19 9.70
C ASP A 212 -6.42 8.73 8.26
N MET A 213 -6.85 7.52 7.92
CA MET A 213 -6.79 6.90 6.61
C MET A 213 -8.18 6.87 5.97
N HIS A 214 -8.26 7.35 4.73
CA HIS A 214 -9.46 7.31 3.88
C HIS A 214 -9.01 6.97 2.46
N GLN A 215 -9.38 5.79 1.97
CA GLN A 215 -8.93 5.30 0.66
C GLN A 215 -9.95 4.34 0.05
N GLU A 216 -9.95 4.21 -1.26
CA GLU A 216 -10.61 3.08 -1.93
C GLU A 216 -9.73 1.82 -1.87
N ALA A 217 -10.37 0.68 -1.69
CA ALA A 217 -9.76 -0.64 -1.59
C ALA A 217 -10.67 -1.69 -2.23
N CYS A 218 -10.18 -2.93 -2.35
CA CYS A 218 -10.97 -4.07 -2.80
C CYS A 218 -11.03 -5.16 -1.72
N ALA A 219 -12.21 -5.73 -1.50
CA ALA A 219 -12.41 -6.91 -0.67
C ALA A 219 -12.64 -8.12 -1.59
N ILE A 220 -11.83 -9.15 -1.46
CA ILE A 220 -11.81 -10.33 -2.36
C ILE A 220 -12.14 -11.58 -1.56
N TYR A 221 -13.18 -12.29 -1.95
CA TYR A 221 -13.53 -13.55 -1.30
C TYR A 221 -12.79 -14.71 -1.97
N VAL A 222 -11.83 -15.27 -1.24
CA VAL A 222 -11.08 -16.47 -1.62
C VAL A 222 -11.74 -17.70 -1.00
N LYS A 223 -12.17 -18.63 -1.84
CA LYS A 223 -12.89 -19.83 -1.41
C LYS A 223 -12.05 -20.65 -0.44
N GLY A 224 -12.59 -20.85 0.77
CA GLY A 224 -11.93 -21.65 1.81
C GLY A 224 -11.04 -20.84 2.74
N GLU A 225 -10.71 -19.60 2.38
CA GLU A 225 -9.88 -18.69 3.18
C GLU A 225 -10.63 -17.47 3.69
N GLY A 226 -11.74 -17.09 3.05
CA GLY A 226 -12.56 -15.95 3.44
C GLY A 226 -12.19 -14.68 2.68
N TRP A 227 -12.52 -13.53 3.28
CA TRP A 227 -12.27 -12.22 2.68
C TRP A 227 -10.82 -11.78 2.84
N LYS A 228 -10.28 -11.17 1.79
CA LYS A 228 -8.94 -10.58 1.72
C LYS A 228 -9.03 -9.12 1.31
N LEU A 229 -8.23 -8.25 1.92
CA LEU A 229 -8.15 -6.83 1.67
C LEU A 229 -7.01 -6.56 0.68
N LEU A 230 -7.37 -6.04 -0.48
CA LEU A 230 -6.43 -5.48 -1.44
C LEU A 230 -6.40 -3.96 -1.22
N PRO A 231 -5.28 -3.41 -0.72
CA PRO A 231 -5.13 -1.97 -0.44
C PRO A 231 -4.98 -1.09 -1.70
N VAL A 232 -5.68 -1.45 -2.77
CA VAL A 232 -5.66 -0.78 -4.07
C VAL A 232 -7.09 -0.63 -4.59
N SER A 233 -7.36 0.47 -5.29
CA SER A 233 -8.67 0.68 -5.90
C SER A 233 -8.88 -0.25 -7.09
N ALA A 234 -10.14 -0.41 -7.49
CA ALA A 234 -10.49 -1.15 -8.71
C ALA A 234 -9.81 -0.58 -9.95
N ASP A 235 -9.68 0.74 -10.03
CA ASP A 235 -9.03 1.42 -11.16
C ASP A 235 -7.52 1.19 -11.16
N GLN A 236 -6.87 1.23 -10.00
CA GLN A 236 -5.44 0.90 -9.89
C GLN A 236 -5.17 -0.55 -10.30
N LEU A 237 -6.03 -1.50 -9.90
CA LEU A 237 -5.93 -2.89 -10.33
C LEU A 237 -5.99 -3.00 -11.86
N ARG A 238 -6.93 -2.29 -12.50
CA ARG A 238 -7.02 -2.26 -13.97
C ARG A 238 -5.76 -1.70 -14.59
N GLU A 239 -5.30 -0.54 -14.13
CA GLU A 239 -4.13 0.15 -14.71
C GLU A 239 -2.84 -0.67 -14.60
N GLU A 240 -2.63 -1.37 -13.49
CA GLU A 240 -1.36 -2.05 -13.21
C GLU A 240 -1.31 -3.49 -13.72
N PHE A 241 -2.46 -4.18 -13.77
CA PHE A 241 -2.49 -5.64 -14.00
C PHE A 241 -3.36 -6.09 -15.18
N ASP A 242 -4.23 -5.23 -15.72
CA ASP A 242 -5.07 -5.59 -16.88
C ASP A 242 -4.33 -5.46 -18.22
N GLY A 243 -3.09 -4.94 -18.21
CA GLY A 243 -2.10 -4.99 -19.30
C GLY A 243 -2.64 -4.83 -20.74
N GLU A 244 -2.44 -3.66 -21.34
CA GLU A 244 -2.64 -3.44 -22.81
C GLU A 244 -2.03 -4.52 -23.72
#